data_AF-A0A3D5L2F3-F1
#
_entry.id   AF-A0A3D5L2F3-F1
#
_cell.length_a   1.000
_cell.length_b   1.000
_cell.length_c   1.000
_cell.angle_alpha   90.00
_cell.angle_beta   90.00
_cell.angle_gamma   90.00
#
_symmetry.space_group_name_H-M   'P 1'
#
loop_
_entity.id
_entity.type
_entity.pdbx_description
1 polymer ?
#
loop_
_entity_poly.entity_id
_entity_poly.type
_entity_poly.pdbx_seq_one_letter_code
_entity_poly.pdbx_strand_id
1 'polypeptide(L)' 'MKSYREMTKEELQQEYEAMKQEYRKFQGMSLNLNMARGKPCKEQLDLSLGLMDALNSDADMC' A
#
# COMPACT_ATOMS: atom_id res chain seq x y z
N MET A 1 -11.57 -9.88 19.36
CA MET A 1 -12.27 -10.43 18.18
C MET A 1 -11.97 -11.92 18.15
N LYS A 2 -12.99 -12.77 17.97
CA LYS A 2 -12.80 -14.22 17.84
C LYS A 2 -12.01 -14.51 16.56
N SER A 3 -11.11 -15.50 16.55
CA SER A 3 -10.40 -15.87 15.33
C SER A 3 -11.39 -16.46 14.31
N TYR A 4 -11.26 -16.16 13.02
CA TYR A 4 -12.13 -16.76 11.98
C TYR A 4 -12.08 -18.29 11.99
N ARG A 5 -10.97 -18.89 12.43
CA ARG A 5 -10.84 -20.35 12.54
C ARG A 5 -11.68 -20.96 13.67
N GLU A 6 -12.06 -20.14 14.64
CA GLU A 6 -12.81 -20.57 15.83
C GLU A 6 -14.32 -20.29 15.68
N MET A 7 -14.71 -19.57 14.62
CA MET A 7 -16.10 -19.17 14.40
C MET A 7 -16.95 -20.35 13.92
N THR A 8 -18.22 -20.36 14.35
CA THR A 8 -19.21 -21.27 13.78
C THR A 8 -19.59 -20.81 12.38
N LYS A 9 -20.29 -21.68 11.65
CA LYS A 9 -20.76 -21.37 10.30
C LYS A 9 -21.69 -20.15 10.28
N GLU A 10 -22.55 -20.03 11.29
CA GLU A 10 -23.52 -18.93 11.43
C GLU A 10 -22.80 -17.61 11.73
N GLU A 11 -21.80 -17.64 12.61
CA GLU A 11 -20.95 -16.48 12.91
C GLU A 11 -20.19 -16.01 11.65
N LEU A 12 -19.61 -16.95 10.88
CA LEU A 12 -18.92 -16.64 9.62
C LEU A 12 -19.87 -16.06 8.56
N GLN A 13 -21.11 -16.54 8.49
CA GLN A 13 -22.10 -16.02 7.55
C GLN A 13 -22.49 -14.58 7.88
N GLN A 14 -22.67 -14.26 9.16
CA GLN A 14 -22.98 -12.90 9.62
C GLN A 14 -21.83 -11.95 9.32
N GLU A 15 -20.60 -12.36 9.63
CA GLU A 15 -19.40 -11.58 9.35
C GLU A 15 -19.22 -11.34 7.84
N TYR A 16 -19.43 -12.37 7.02
CA TYR A 16 -19.33 -12.25 5.57
C TYR A 16 -20.30 -11.21 5.01
N GLU A 17 -21.55 -11.22 5.48
CA GLU A 17 -22.56 -10.25 5.02
C GLU A 17 -22.19 -8.81 5.44
N ALA A 18 -21.61 -8.63 6.64
CA ALA A 18 -21.09 -7.34 7.08
C ALA A 18 -19.90 -6.86 6.22
N MET A 19 -18.91 -7.73 5.96
CA MET A 19 -17.77 -7.43 5.08
C MET A 19 -18.22 -7.09 3.65
N LYS A 20 -19.27 -7.74 3.15
CA LYS A 20 -19.82 -7.49 1.83
C LYS A 20 -20.47 -6.10 1.72
N GLN A 21 -21.09 -5.61 2.81
CA GLN A 21 -21.60 -4.24 2.86
C GLN A 21 -20.47 -3.21 2.82
N GLU A 22 -19.41 -3.40 3.61
CA GLU A 22 -18.22 -2.54 3.58
C GLU A 22 -17.56 -2.55 2.20
N TYR A 23 -17.43 -3.72 1.57
CA TYR A 23 -16.91 -3.83 0.22
C TYR A 23 -17.71 -3.01 -0.80
N ARG A 24 -19.05 -3.04 -0.73
CA ARG A 24 -19.90 -2.21 -1.59
C ARG A 24 -19.68 -0.71 -1.35
N LYS A 25 -19.44 -0.28 -0.11
CA LYS A 25 -19.07 1.12 0.19
C LYS A 25 -17.77 1.50 -0.51
N PHE A 26 -16.73 0.67 -0.40
CA PHE A 26 -15.45 0.90 -1.07
C PHE A 26 -15.57 0.90 -2.60
N GLN A 27 -16.38 0.01 -3.18
CA GLN A 27 -16.65 0.03 -4.63
C GLN A 27 -17.28 1.37 -5.07
N GLY A 28 -18.19 1.93 -4.27
CA GLY A 28 -18.83 3.22 -4.54
C GLY A 28 -17.88 4.43 -4.48
N MET A 29 -16.71 4.28 -3.85
CA MET A 29 -15.73 5.36 -3.72
C MET A 29 -14.89 5.61 -4.98
N SER A 30 -15.01 4.76 -6.02
CA SER A 30 -14.26 4.91 -7.29
C SER A 30 -12.75 5.13 -7.09
N LEU A 31 -12.15 4.39 -6.15
CA LEU A 31 -10.74 4.53 -5.77
C LEU A 31 -9.81 4.12 -6.92
N ASN A 32 -8.77 4.93 -7.16
CA ASN A 32 -7.70 4.63 -8.12
C ASN A 32 -6.35 4.56 -7.39
N LEU A 33 -6.19 3.55 -6.54
CA LEU A 33 -5.00 3.33 -5.72
C LEU A 33 -4.12 2.23 -6.35
N ASN A 34 -2.81 2.36 -6.24
CA ASN A 34 -1.85 1.38 -6.76
C ASN A 34 -0.83 0.97 -5.70
N MET A 35 -1.03 -0.22 -5.12
CA MET A 35 -0.13 -0.82 -4.11
C MET A 35 0.94 -1.74 -4.72
N ALA A 36 0.98 -1.91 -6.04
CA ALA A 36 1.93 -2.82 -6.71
C ALA A 36 3.32 -2.20 -6.96
N ARG A 37 3.58 -1.00 -6.45
CA ARG A 37 4.81 -0.26 -6.74
C ARG A 37 5.99 -0.80 -5.93
N GLY A 38 6.93 -1.46 -6.61
CA GLY A 38 8.24 -1.83 -6.05
C GLY A 38 9.33 -0.76 -6.17
N LYS A 39 8.96 0.53 -6.18
CA LYS A 39 9.90 1.65 -6.32
C LYS A 39 9.76 2.65 -5.18
N PRO A 40 10.85 3.29 -4.72
CA PRO A 40 10.81 4.29 -3.67
C PRO A 40 9.78 5.40 -3.93
N CYS A 41 9.27 5.99 -2.85
CA CYS A 41 8.45 7.19 -2.95
C CYS A 41 9.33 8.41 -3.28
N LYS A 42 8.68 9.54 -3.60
CA LYS A 42 9.41 10.75 -4.01
C LYS A 42 10.28 11.28 -2.87
N GLU A 43 9.74 11.28 -1.67
CA GLU A 43 10.39 11.75 -0.46
C GLU A 43 11.67 10.95 -0.17
N GLN A 44 11.67 9.65 -0.49
CA GLN A 44 12.88 8.83 -0.41
C GLN A 44 13.91 9.19 -1.48
N LEU A 45 13.49 9.51 -2.70
CA LEU A 45 14.38 9.96 -3.77
C LEU A 45 14.96 11.34 -3.47
N ASP A 46 14.17 12.22 -2.85
CA ASP A 46 14.58 13.59 -2.53
C ASP A 46 15.78 13.62 -1.55
N LEU A 47 15.90 12.63 -0.65
CA LEU A 47 17.06 12.47 0.24
C LEU A 47 18.38 12.27 -0.52
N SER A 48 18.31 11.67 -1.71
CA SER A 48 19.49 11.34 -2.53
C SER A 48 19.78 12.37 -3.61
N LEU A 49 18.98 13.44 -3.75
CA LEU A 49 19.21 14.47 -4.77
C LEU A 49 20.58 15.15 -4.62
N GLY A 50 21.04 15.37 -3.38
CA GLY A 50 22.38 15.94 -3.14
C GLY A 50 23.54 15.06 -3.61
N LEU A 51 23.31 13.75 -3.85
CA LEU A 51 24.30 12.88 -4.47
C LEU A 51 24.53 13.26 -5.95
N MET A 52 23.52 13.82 -6.61
CA MET A 52 23.66 14.27 -8.01
C MET A 52 24.57 15.50 -8.11
N ASP A 53 24.60 16.38 -7.09
CA ASP A 53 25.49 17.54 -7.05
C ASP A 53 26.96 17.17 -6.79
N ALA A 54 27.19 16.02 -6.17
CA ALA A 54 28.53 15.47 -5.93
C ALA A 54 29.16 14.88 -7.20
N LEU A 55 28.35 14.58 -8.22
CA LEU A 55 28.81 14.09 -9.53
C LEU A 55 28.92 15.27 -10.50
N ASN A 56 30.11 15.86 -10.59
CA ASN A 56 30.42 16.94 -11.54
C ASN A 56 31.61 16.55 -12.44
N SER A 57 32.00 17.44 -13.36
CA SER A 57 33.10 17.19 -14.31
C SER A 57 34.46 16.94 -13.65
N ASP A 58 34.59 17.30 -12.37
CA ASP A 58 35.80 17.18 -11.59
C ASP A 58 35.74 15.95 -10.65
N ALA A 59 34.61 15.23 -10.63
CA ALA A 59 34.45 14.02 -9.83
C ALA A 59 35.20 12.84 -10.48
N ASP A 60 36.16 12.29 -9.74
CA ASP A 60 36.94 11.13 -10.17
C ASP A 60 36.07 9.86 -10.10
N MET A 61 35.66 9.36 -11.27
CA MET A 61 34.88 8.14 -11.44
C MET A 61 35.82 7.00 -11.85
N CYS A 62 36.67 6.56 -10.93
CA CYS A 62 37.52 5.37 -11.09
C CYS A 62 36.75 4.08 -10.82
#